data_AF-A0A6L3X451-F1
#
_entry.id   AF-A0A6L3X451-F1
#
_cell.length_a   1.000
_cell.length_b   1.000
_cell.length_c   1.000
_cell.angle_alpha   90.00
_cell.angle_beta   90.00
_cell.angle_gamma   90.00
#
_symmetry.space_group_name_H-M   'P 1'
#
loop_
_entity.id
_entity.type
_entity.pdbx_description
1 polymer ?
#
loop_
_entity_poly.entity_id
_entity_poly.type
_entity_poly.pdbx_seq_one_letter_code
_entity_poly.pdbx_strand_id
1 'polypeptide(L)'
;EHAGVAQQQATVLVSIDTIAHDTAIAMVQVQTWQQMVETAKEQLDALSSIGTLTKQRNDEGATSLSDVVQTDARIEGARAQLMQYQASLDSSRATLMSLLGWDSLNEVSNDFPQSLARSCDIAEPDDRLVPSVLAAWAQANVAQANLDYANAQMTPTVSLEPEVRHYLNDRYAGNETRDRTQYSAWVKVQMPLYQGGGLTARRNAAGHAVESAQSTIRRTRLE
;
A
#
# COMPACT_ATOMS: atom_id res chain seq x y z
N GLU A 1 11.25 -16.32 -14.71
CA GLU A 1 11.98 -15.19 -14.08
C GLU A 1 11.31 -13.84 -14.34
N HIS A 2 11.00 -13.48 -15.59
CA HIS A 2 10.37 -12.20 -15.94
C HIS A 2 9.00 -11.90 -15.27
N ALA A 3 8.17 -12.93 -15.04
CA ALA A 3 6.85 -12.73 -14.43
C ALA A 3 6.92 -12.23 -12.97
N GLY A 4 7.88 -12.74 -12.18
CA GLY A 4 8.06 -12.30 -10.79
C GLY A 4 8.59 -10.86 -10.69
N VAL A 5 9.49 -10.47 -11.59
CA VAL A 5 9.99 -9.09 -11.67
C VAL A 5 8.87 -8.12 -12.03
N ALA A 6 8.05 -8.46 -13.03
CA ALA A 6 6.90 -7.63 -13.42
C ALA A 6 5.89 -7.47 -12.27
N GLN A 7 5.67 -8.53 -11.48
CA GLN A 7 4.82 -8.47 -10.29
C GLN A 7 5.38 -7.49 -9.25
N GLN A 8 6.66 -7.59 -8.91
CA GLN A 8 7.29 -6.69 -7.95
C GLN A 8 7.25 -5.23 -8.42
N GLN A 9 7.52 -4.98 -9.70
CA GLN A 9 7.42 -3.64 -10.29
C GLN A 9 6.00 -3.07 -10.18
N ALA A 10 4.97 -3.88 -10.48
CA ALA A 10 3.59 -3.46 -10.36
C ALA A 10 3.18 -3.21 -8.88
N THR A 11 3.66 -4.02 -7.94
CA THR A 11 3.43 -3.80 -6.51
C THR A 11 4.03 -2.48 -6.03
N VAL A 12 5.21 -2.10 -6.54
CA VAL A 12 5.81 -0.79 -6.23
C VAL A 12 4.93 0.35 -6.75
N LEU A 13 4.40 0.25 -7.97
CA LEU A 13 3.49 1.26 -8.52
C LEU A 13 2.21 1.40 -7.68
N VAL A 14 1.63 0.29 -7.23
CA VAL A 14 0.47 0.31 -6.30
C VAL A 14 0.84 1.00 -4.98
N SER A 15 2.02 0.72 -4.43
CA SER A 15 2.48 1.36 -3.20
C SER A 15 2.66 2.86 -3.37
N ILE A 16 3.21 3.31 -4.50
CA ILE A 16 3.37 4.74 -4.80
C ILE A 16 2.01 5.42 -4.90
N ASP A 17 1.08 4.81 -5.63
CA ASP A 17 -0.28 5.34 -5.80
C ASP A 17 -1.05 5.41 -4.47
N THR A 18 -0.93 4.37 -3.64
CA THR A 18 -1.54 4.33 -2.30
C THR A 18 -0.97 5.43 -1.40
N ILE A 19 0.36 5.58 -1.36
CA ILE A 19 1.00 6.64 -0.56
C ILE A 19 0.58 8.03 -1.08
N ALA A 20 0.51 8.23 -2.40
CA ALA A 20 0.06 9.49 -2.98
C ALA A 20 -1.40 9.80 -2.61
N HIS A 21 -2.28 8.80 -2.70
CA HIS A 21 -3.69 8.89 -2.30
C HIS A 21 -3.85 9.22 -0.81
N ASP A 22 -3.17 8.47 0.06
CA ASP A 22 -3.21 8.66 1.52
C ASP A 22 -2.65 10.04 1.91
N THR A 23 -1.58 10.48 1.24
CA THR A 23 -0.99 11.82 1.44
C THR A 23 -1.97 12.91 1.02
N ALA A 24 -2.67 12.75 -0.11
CA ALA A 24 -3.68 13.69 -0.56
C ALA A 24 -4.86 13.78 0.43
N ILE A 25 -5.34 12.64 0.93
CA ILE A 25 -6.38 12.60 1.97
C ILE A 25 -5.90 13.30 3.25
N ALA A 26 -4.68 13.00 3.71
CA ALA A 26 -4.11 13.62 4.90
C ALA A 26 -4.00 15.14 4.75
N MET A 27 -3.62 15.63 3.56
CA MET A 27 -3.59 17.06 3.26
C MET A 27 -4.98 17.71 3.38
N VAL A 28 -6.02 17.08 2.82
CA VAL A 28 -7.41 17.57 2.93
C VAL A 28 -7.89 17.55 4.38
N GLN A 29 -7.50 16.55 5.18
CA GLN A 29 -7.81 16.50 6.61
C GLN A 29 -7.17 17.66 7.37
N VAL A 30 -5.90 18.00 7.08
CA VAL A 30 -5.23 19.16 7.68
C VAL A 30 -5.98 20.44 7.35
N GLN A 31 -6.36 20.66 6.09
CA GLN A 31 -7.16 21.82 5.67
C GLN A 31 -8.51 21.87 6.40
N THR A 32 -9.17 20.73 6.53
CA THR A 32 -10.45 20.63 7.25
C THR A 32 -10.29 21.07 8.71
N TRP A 33 -9.27 20.58 9.41
CA TRP A 33 -9.03 20.95 10.80
C TRP A 33 -8.55 22.39 10.97
N GLN A 34 -7.79 22.95 10.02
CA GLN A 34 -7.46 24.37 9.99
C GLN A 34 -8.73 25.22 9.96
N GLN A 35 -9.69 24.88 9.08
CA GLN A 35 -10.95 25.60 8.98
C GLN A 35 -11.83 25.44 10.23
N MET A 36 -11.84 24.25 10.83
CA MET A 36 -12.59 23.99 12.08
C MET A 36 -12.00 24.79 13.26
N VAL A 37 -10.67 24.88 13.36
CA VAL A 37 -9.99 25.70 14.37
C VAL A 37 -10.34 27.17 14.18
N GLU A 38 -10.29 27.68 12.94
CA GLU A 38 -10.60 29.09 12.68
C GLU A 38 -12.06 29.43 13.00
N THR A 39 -12.99 28.59 12.55
CA THR A 39 -14.43 28.74 12.86
C THR A 39 -14.68 28.68 14.37
N ALA A 40 -13.98 27.83 15.11
CA ALA A 40 -14.12 27.74 16.56
C ALA A 40 -13.53 28.95 17.30
N LYS A 41 -12.48 29.59 16.78
CA LYS A 41 -11.98 30.87 17.30
C LYS A 41 -13.01 31.98 17.12
N GLU A 42 -13.55 32.12 15.91
CA GLU A 42 -14.60 33.11 15.62
C GLU A 42 -15.81 32.92 16.54
N GLN A 43 -16.22 31.66 16.76
CA GLN A 43 -17.29 31.32 17.69
C GLN A 43 -16.94 31.71 19.14
N LEU A 44 -15.72 31.44 19.59
CA LEU A 44 -15.26 31.78 20.93
C LEU A 44 -15.23 33.31 21.13
N ASP A 45 -14.77 34.06 20.14
CA ASP A 45 -14.73 35.53 20.17
C ASP A 45 -16.14 36.13 20.20
N ALA A 46 -17.07 35.58 19.41
CA ALA A 46 -18.48 35.96 19.44
C ALA A 46 -19.13 35.66 20.81
N LEU A 47 -18.89 34.48 21.38
CA LEU A 47 -19.40 34.10 22.70
C LEU A 47 -18.78 34.95 23.81
N SER A 48 -17.49 35.29 23.71
CA SER A 48 -16.81 36.18 24.65
C SER A 48 -17.44 37.58 24.63
N SER A 49 -17.72 38.10 23.44
CA SER A 49 -18.42 39.38 23.28
C SER A 49 -19.81 39.35 23.92
N ILE A 50 -20.58 38.28 23.73
CA ILE A 50 -21.87 38.09 24.42
C ILE A 50 -21.68 38.02 25.94
N GLY A 51 -20.67 37.30 26.43
CA GLY A 51 -20.33 37.23 27.85
C GLY A 51 -20.05 38.59 28.48
N THR A 52 -19.26 39.44 27.80
CA THR A 52 -19.00 40.80 28.28
C THR A 52 -20.26 41.65 28.36
N LEU A 53 -21.15 41.54 27.36
CA LEU A 53 -22.43 42.25 27.36
C LEU A 53 -23.38 41.74 28.48
N THR A 54 -23.48 40.42 28.66
CA THR A 54 -24.32 39.83 29.72
C THR A 54 -23.84 40.28 31.10
N LYS A 55 -22.51 40.34 31.31
CA LYS A 55 -21.93 40.84 32.55
C LYS A 55 -22.26 42.32 32.78
N GLN A 56 -22.11 43.18 31.77
CA GLN A 56 -22.49 44.60 31.87
C GLN A 56 -23.96 44.78 32.23
N ARG A 57 -24.87 44.03 31.57
CA ARG A 57 -26.30 44.09 31.87
C ARG A 57 -26.62 43.62 33.28
N ASN A 58 -25.87 42.66 33.83
CA ASN A 58 -26.05 42.20 35.21
C ASN A 58 -25.60 43.26 36.21
N ASP A 59 -24.47 43.93 35.93
CA ASP A 59 -23.93 45.00 36.78
C ASP A 59 -24.89 46.23 36.81
N GLU A 60 -25.65 46.45 35.74
CA GLU A 60 -26.74 47.43 35.66
C GLU A 60 -28.09 46.94 36.22
N GLY A 61 -28.17 45.69 36.68
CA GLY A 61 -29.39 45.08 37.23
C GLY A 61 -30.44 44.66 36.19
N ALA A 62 -30.08 44.63 34.91
CA ALA A 62 -30.97 44.32 33.79
C ALA A 62 -31.00 42.83 33.38
N THR A 63 -30.18 41.97 33.98
CA THR A 63 -30.20 40.49 33.77
C THR A 63 -29.84 39.77 35.07
N SER A 64 -30.04 38.45 35.13
CA SER A 64 -29.73 37.66 36.33
C SER A 64 -28.29 37.15 36.37
N LEU A 65 -27.76 36.90 37.57
CA LEU A 65 -26.45 36.24 37.75
C LEU A 65 -26.43 34.83 37.13
N SER A 66 -27.57 34.15 37.05
CA SER A 66 -27.70 32.84 36.40
C SER A 66 -27.36 32.93 34.92
N ASP A 67 -27.80 33.98 34.22
CA ASP A 67 -27.53 34.19 32.80
C ASP A 67 -26.04 34.41 32.54
N VAL A 68 -25.36 35.12 33.46
CA VAL A 68 -23.89 35.30 33.42
C VAL A 68 -23.19 33.95 33.53
N VAL A 69 -23.50 33.15 34.57
CA VAL A 69 -22.87 31.85 34.80
C VAL A 69 -23.14 30.87 33.64
N GLN A 70 -24.34 30.88 33.07
CA GLN A 70 -24.66 30.06 31.90
C GLN A 70 -23.87 30.49 30.66
N THR A 71 -23.65 31.80 30.48
CA THR A 71 -22.84 32.32 29.37
C THR A 71 -21.37 31.95 29.56
N ASP A 72 -20.84 32.09 30.78
CA ASP A 72 -19.48 31.68 31.13
C ASP A 72 -19.27 30.17 30.89
N ALA A 73 -20.24 29.33 31.27
CA ALA A 73 -20.19 27.90 30.99
C ALA A 73 -20.14 27.59 29.49
N ARG A 74 -20.86 28.36 28.65
CA ARG A 74 -20.80 28.23 27.19
C ARG A 74 -19.45 28.67 26.62
N ILE A 75 -18.86 29.74 27.16
CA ILE A 75 -17.53 30.22 26.77
C ILE A 75 -16.46 29.16 27.09
N GLU A 76 -16.49 28.59 28.30
CA GLU A 76 -15.54 27.53 28.67
C GLU A 76 -15.77 26.25 27.85
N GLY A 77 -17.02 25.92 27.53
CA GLY A 77 -17.34 24.85 26.59
C GLY A 77 -16.76 25.09 25.18
N ALA A 78 -16.89 26.30 24.65
CA ALA A 78 -16.32 26.67 23.36
C ALA A 78 -14.79 26.66 23.39
N ARG A 79 -14.17 27.09 24.50
CA ARG A 79 -12.71 27.01 24.69
C ARG A 79 -12.22 25.56 24.71
N ALA A 80 -12.94 24.67 25.40
CA ALA A 80 -12.64 23.23 25.37
C ALA A 80 -12.74 22.65 23.95
N GLN A 81 -13.77 23.05 23.19
CA GLN A 81 -13.94 22.64 21.81
C GLN A 81 -12.80 23.13 20.89
N LEU A 82 -12.35 24.38 21.06
CA LEU A 82 -11.21 24.92 20.34
C LEU A 82 -9.93 24.12 20.62
N MET A 83 -9.65 23.80 21.89
CA MET A 83 -8.50 22.97 22.27
C MET A 83 -8.58 21.57 21.64
N GLN A 84 -9.77 20.97 21.57
CA GLN A 84 -9.97 19.69 20.91
C GLN A 84 -9.66 19.76 19.41
N TYR A 85 -10.10 20.81 18.71
CA TYR A 85 -9.80 20.98 17.29
C TYR A 85 -8.32 21.27 17.03
N GLN A 86 -7.65 22.01 17.91
CA GLN A 86 -6.20 22.21 17.84
C GLN A 86 -5.45 20.88 17.98
N ALA A 87 -5.83 20.04 18.94
CA ALA A 87 -5.24 18.72 19.09
C ALA A 87 -5.47 17.82 17.85
N SER A 88 -6.67 17.86 17.26
CA SER A 88 -6.97 17.15 16.01
C SER A 88 -6.16 17.68 14.83
N LEU A 89 -5.98 18.99 14.73
CA LEU A 89 -5.11 19.62 13.72
C LEU A 89 -3.67 19.15 13.88
N ASP A 90 -3.11 19.18 15.09
CA ASP A 90 -1.75 18.74 15.36
C ASP A 90 -1.55 17.25 15.03
N SER A 91 -2.52 16.41 15.39
CA SER A 91 -2.51 14.99 15.00
C SER A 91 -2.52 14.81 13.48
N SER A 92 -3.37 15.53 12.76
CA SER A 92 -3.46 15.43 11.29
C SER A 92 -2.17 15.91 10.61
N ARG A 93 -1.52 16.95 11.15
CA ARG A 93 -0.21 17.44 10.69
C ARG A 93 0.87 16.39 10.91
N ALA A 94 0.90 15.73 12.06
CA ALA A 94 1.85 14.66 12.34
C ALA A 94 1.69 13.48 11.38
N THR A 95 0.45 13.09 11.05
CA THR A 95 0.17 12.07 10.04
C THR A 95 0.71 12.48 8.67
N LEU A 96 0.45 13.71 8.23
CA LEU A 96 0.96 14.22 6.95
C LEU A 96 2.50 14.27 6.92
N MET A 97 3.14 14.71 8.01
CA MET A 97 4.61 14.69 8.15
C MET A 97 5.18 13.29 8.01
N SER A 98 4.54 12.30 8.64
CA SER A 98 4.95 10.90 8.56
C SER A 98 4.86 10.35 7.15
N LEU A 99 3.84 10.73 6.37
CA LEU A 99 3.66 10.30 4.98
C LEU A 99 4.65 10.96 4.03
N LEU A 100 4.96 12.25 4.25
CA LEU A 100 5.93 13.00 3.45
C LEU A 100 7.39 12.71 3.84
N GLY A 101 7.62 12.13 5.02
CA GLY A 101 8.95 11.94 5.60
C GLY A 101 9.62 13.26 5.97
N TRP A 102 8.84 14.26 6.38
CA TRP A 102 9.34 15.60 6.72
C TRP A 102 9.40 15.81 8.23
N ASP A 103 10.46 16.47 8.71
CA ASP A 103 10.63 16.81 10.13
C ASP A 103 9.81 18.04 10.55
N SER A 104 9.35 18.84 9.60
CA SER A 104 8.46 19.98 9.85
C SER A 104 7.57 20.26 8.64
N LEU A 105 6.39 20.80 8.89
CA LEU A 105 5.45 21.27 7.87
C LEU A 105 5.29 22.78 7.95
N ASN A 106 5.38 23.43 6.80
CA ASN A 106 4.87 24.79 6.65
C ASN A 106 3.34 24.80 6.66
N GLU A 107 2.74 25.98 6.76
CA GLU A 107 1.29 26.12 6.67
C GLU A 107 0.76 25.54 5.34
N VAL A 108 -0.22 24.65 5.45
CA VAL A 108 -0.92 24.09 4.31
C VAL A 108 -1.94 25.13 3.85
N SER A 109 -1.87 25.54 2.57
CA SER A 109 -2.87 26.45 2.00
C SER A 109 -4.22 25.76 1.96
N ASN A 110 -5.28 26.51 2.26
CA ASN A 110 -6.67 26.05 2.14
C ASN A 110 -7.18 26.08 0.68
N ASP A 111 -6.40 26.60 -0.27
CA ASP A 111 -6.79 26.66 -1.67
C ASP A 111 -6.78 25.28 -2.33
N PHE A 112 -7.87 24.94 -3.01
CA PHE A 112 -7.93 23.73 -3.83
C PHE A 112 -7.45 24.04 -5.26
N PRO A 113 -6.51 23.25 -5.81
CA PRO A 113 -6.00 23.48 -7.16
C PRO A 113 -7.09 23.28 -8.22
N GLN A 114 -7.40 24.34 -8.98
CA GLN A 114 -8.45 24.32 -10.00
C GLN A 114 -8.22 23.27 -11.10
N SER A 115 -6.98 22.87 -11.36
CA SER A 115 -6.64 21.80 -12.31
C SER A 115 -7.27 20.46 -11.94
N LEU A 116 -7.52 20.22 -10.64
CA LEU A 116 -8.13 18.98 -10.15
C LEU A 116 -9.65 19.04 -10.02
N ALA A 117 -10.27 20.19 -10.34
CA ALA A 117 -11.71 20.39 -10.14
C ALA A 117 -12.58 19.47 -11.00
N ARG A 118 -12.05 18.94 -12.10
CA ARG A 118 -12.74 18.01 -13.01
C ARG A 118 -12.18 16.59 -12.99
N SER A 119 -11.32 16.26 -12.02
CA SER A 119 -10.70 14.93 -11.94
C SER A 119 -11.71 13.80 -11.75
N CYS A 120 -12.92 14.11 -11.26
CA CYS A 120 -14.01 13.15 -11.09
C CYS A 120 -14.88 12.96 -12.35
N ASP A 121 -14.66 13.73 -13.43
CA ASP A 121 -15.50 13.70 -14.64
C ASP A 121 -15.09 12.58 -15.64
N ILE A 122 -14.24 11.64 -15.22
CA ILE A 122 -13.73 10.56 -16.09
C ILE A 122 -14.79 9.46 -16.20
N ALA A 123 -15.33 9.26 -17.40
CA ALA A 123 -16.42 8.31 -17.65
C ALA A 123 -15.99 6.83 -17.59
N GLU A 124 -14.75 6.51 -17.98
CA GLU A 124 -14.20 5.15 -17.93
C GLU A 124 -12.67 5.22 -17.77
N PRO A 125 -12.09 4.68 -16.68
CA PRO A 125 -10.65 4.64 -16.49
C PRO A 125 -9.98 3.72 -17.52
N ASP A 126 -8.80 4.08 -18.01
CA ASP A 126 -7.97 3.14 -18.77
C ASP A 126 -7.30 2.16 -17.80
N ASP A 127 -7.76 0.91 -17.79
CA ASP A 127 -7.20 -0.23 -17.03
C ASP A 127 -5.66 -0.31 -17.08
N ARG A 128 -5.04 0.14 -18.18
CA ARG A 128 -3.58 0.07 -18.36
C ARG A 128 -2.83 1.11 -17.53
N LEU A 129 -3.52 2.15 -17.09
CA LEU A 129 -2.97 3.23 -16.28
C LEU A 129 -3.18 2.97 -14.78
N VAL A 130 -4.07 2.05 -14.42
CA VAL A 130 -4.41 1.74 -13.03
C VAL A 130 -3.40 0.74 -12.45
N PRO A 131 -2.56 1.12 -11.46
CA PRO A 131 -1.54 0.25 -10.92
C PRO A 131 -2.07 -1.05 -10.30
N SER A 132 -3.24 -1.00 -9.65
CA SER A 132 -3.87 -2.18 -9.03
C SER A 132 -4.24 -3.25 -10.06
N VAL A 133 -4.77 -2.83 -11.22
CA VAL A 133 -5.09 -3.71 -12.35
C VAL A 133 -3.82 -4.31 -12.94
N LEU A 134 -2.76 -3.51 -13.13
CA LEU A 134 -1.46 -4.00 -13.59
C LEU A 134 -0.87 -5.06 -12.64
N ALA A 135 -0.97 -4.86 -11.33
CA ALA A 135 -0.51 -5.82 -10.33
C ALA A 135 -1.31 -7.13 -10.39
N ALA A 136 -2.63 -7.06 -10.57
CA ALA A 136 -3.48 -8.24 -10.74
C ALA A 136 -3.13 -9.03 -12.02
N TRP A 137 -2.82 -8.35 -13.13
CA TRP A 137 -2.37 -9.00 -14.36
C TRP A 137 -1.01 -9.68 -14.19
N ALA A 138 -0.06 -9.01 -13.52
CA ALA A 138 1.24 -9.60 -13.23
C ALA A 138 1.12 -10.84 -12.34
N GLN A 139 0.21 -10.83 -11.36
CA GLN A 139 -0.09 -12.00 -10.52
C GLN A 139 -0.68 -13.16 -11.34
N ALA A 140 -1.57 -12.89 -12.29
CA ALA A 140 -2.09 -13.93 -13.20
C ALA A 140 -1.00 -14.53 -14.09
N ASN A 141 -0.06 -13.71 -14.58
CA ASN A 141 1.10 -14.20 -15.35
C ASN A 141 2.00 -15.12 -14.51
N VAL A 142 2.22 -14.80 -13.22
CA VAL A 142 2.95 -15.68 -12.29
C VAL A 142 2.19 -17.00 -12.07
N ALA A 143 0.88 -16.95 -11.88
CA ALA A 143 0.06 -18.15 -11.74
C ALA A 143 0.14 -19.04 -12.99
N GLN A 144 0.11 -18.43 -14.18
CA GLN A 144 0.25 -19.15 -15.45
C GLN A 144 1.64 -19.80 -15.57
N ALA A 145 2.71 -19.07 -15.24
CA ALA A 145 4.07 -19.62 -15.24
C ALA A 145 4.23 -20.80 -14.25
N ASN A 146 3.55 -20.75 -13.11
CA ASN A 146 3.53 -21.85 -12.14
C ASN A 146 2.78 -23.08 -12.67
N LEU A 147 1.70 -22.88 -13.42
CA LEU A 147 1.00 -23.97 -14.11
C LEU A 147 1.88 -24.60 -15.19
N ASP A 148 2.57 -23.78 -15.98
CA ASP A 148 3.50 -24.26 -17.02
C ASP A 148 4.68 -25.03 -16.40
N TYR A 149 5.20 -24.55 -15.26
CA TYR A 149 6.20 -25.27 -14.48
C TYR A 149 5.68 -26.61 -13.94
N ALA A 150 4.44 -26.66 -13.42
CA ALA A 150 3.81 -27.91 -12.98
C ALA A 150 3.58 -28.88 -14.16
N ASN A 151 3.26 -28.38 -15.35
CA ASN A 151 3.18 -29.18 -16.57
C ASN A 151 4.56 -29.71 -16.97
N ALA A 152 5.60 -28.88 -16.91
CA ALA A 152 6.98 -29.27 -17.24
C ALA A 152 7.52 -30.39 -16.32
N GLN A 153 7.12 -30.42 -15.05
CA GLN A 153 7.48 -31.50 -14.11
C GLN A 153 6.94 -32.89 -14.51
N MET A 154 5.93 -32.93 -15.39
CA MET A 154 5.40 -34.19 -15.94
C MET A 154 6.13 -34.67 -17.20
N THR A 155 7.07 -33.86 -17.71
CA THR A 155 7.88 -34.19 -18.89
C THR A 155 9.27 -34.67 -18.49
N PRO A 156 10.01 -35.38 -19.37
CA PRO A 156 11.40 -35.73 -19.09
C PRO A 156 12.27 -34.49 -18.89
N THR A 157 12.99 -34.42 -17.77
CA THR A 157 14.04 -33.43 -17.56
C THR A 157 15.35 -33.96 -18.13
N VAL A 158 15.98 -33.20 -19.02
CA VAL A 158 17.31 -33.51 -19.57
C VAL A 158 18.32 -32.58 -18.91
N SER A 159 19.32 -33.14 -18.22
CA SER A 159 20.42 -32.39 -17.62
C SER A 159 21.77 -32.84 -18.17
N LEU A 160 22.73 -31.90 -18.24
CA LEU A 160 24.13 -32.16 -18.57
C LEU A 160 24.95 -32.04 -17.28
N GLU A 161 25.64 -33.13 -16.92
CA GLU A 161 26.43 -33.24 -15.70
C GLU A 161 27.91 -33.43 -16.08
N PRO A 162 28.68 -32.33 -16.25
CA PRO A 162 30.12 -32.41 -16.42
C PRO A 162 30.81 -32.62 -15.07
N GLU A 163 31.76 -33.55 -15.01
CA GLU A 163 32.55 -33.84 -13.83
C GLU A 163 34.04 -33.80 -14.18
N VAL A 164 34.81 -33.05 -13.39
CA VAL A 164 36.28 -33.06 -13.41
C VAL A 164 36.76 -33.72 -12.12
N ARG A 165 37.52 -34.80 -12.27
CA ARG A 165 38.04 -35.57 -11.14
C ARG A 165 39.56 -35.60 -11.18
N HIS A 166 40.19 -35.12 -10.12
CA HIS A 166 41.65 -35.17 -9.96
C HIS A 166 42.03 -36.16 -8.85
N TYR A 167 42.85 -37.16 -9.17
CA TYR A 167 43.28 -38.18 -8.23
C TYR A 167 44.56 -37.76 -7.48
N LEU A 168 44.49 -37.75 -6.14
CA LEU A 168 45.60 -37.34 -5.26
C LEU A 168 46.62 -38.44 -4.95
N ASN A 169 46.26 -39.71 -5.17
CA ASN A 169 47.12 -40.87 -4.93
C ASN A 169 47.19 -41.73 -6.20
N ASP A 170 48.30 -42.44 -6.41
CA ASP A 170 48.51 -43.32 -7.57
C ASP A 170 47.81 -44.68 -7.46
N ARG A 171 46.80 -44.83 -6.59
CA ARG A 171 46.02 -46.07 -6.45
C ARG A 171 44.60 -45.87 -7.00
N TYR A 172 44.50 -45.65 -8.31
CA TYR A 172 43.22 -45.56 -9.01
C TYR A 172 43.18 -46.49 -10.24
N ALA A 173 41.99 -46.91 -10.65
CA ALA A 173 41.81 -47.83 -11.76
C ALA A 173 42.33 -47.22 -13.09
N GLY A 174 43.31 -47.88 -13.72
CA GLY A 174 43.93 -47.43 -14.98
C GLY A 174 45.10 -46.44 -14.82
N ASN A 175 45.69 -46.30 -13.63
CA ASN A 175 46.83 -45.40 -13.34
C ASN A 175 48.08 -45.59 -14.23
N GLU A 176 48.23 -46.76 -14.89
CA GLU A 176 49.35 -47.05 -15.78
C GLU A 176 49.22 -46.39 -17.16
N THR A 177 48.00 -45.96 -17.54
CA THR A 177 47.70 -45.45 -18.90
C THR A 177 46.87 -44.16 -18.94
N ARG A 178 46.24 -43.76 -17.83
CA ARG A 178 45.40 -42.55 -17.74
C ARG A 178 46.08 -41.44 -16.95
N ASP A 179 45.77 -40.20 -17.31
CA ASP A 179 46.17 -39.02 -16.56
C ASP A 179 45.43 -38.94 -15.22
N ARG A 180 46.07 -38.31 -14.22
CA ARG A 180 45.51 -38.09 -12.87
C ARG A 180 44.29 -37.16 -12.90
N THR A 181 44.18 -36.31 -13.91
CA THR A 181 43.01 -35.45 -14.15
C THR A 181 42.11 -36.07 -15.20
N GLN A 182 40.88 -36.41 -14.82
CA GLN A 182 39.88 -37.01 -15.70
C GLN A 182 38.71 -36.05 -15.89
N TYR A 183 38.28 -35.92 -17.15
CA TYR A 183 37.10 -35.15 -17.54
C TYR A 183 36.03 -36.13 -18.01
N SER A 184 34.81 -35.96 -17.53
CA SER A 184 33.65 -36.73 -17.98
C SER A 184 32.44 -35.82 -18.10
N ALA A 185 31.52 -36.16 -19.00
CA ALA A 185 30.26 -35.44 -19.15
C ALA A 185 29.16 -36.46 -19.44
N TRP A 186 28.08 -36.38 -18.67
CA TRP A 186 26.94 -37.29 -18.78
C TRP A 186 25.70 -36.48 -19.12
N VAL A 187 24.88 -37.00 -20.04
CA VAL A 187 23.52 -36.50 -20.26
C VAL A 187 22.58 -37.40 -19.48
N LYS A 188 21.88 -36.83 -18.50
CA LYS A 188 20.92 -37.54 -17.67
C LYS A 188 19.51 -37.15 -18.07
N VAL A 189 18.70 -38.14 -18.38
CA VAL A 189 17.27 -37.97 -18.66
C VAL A 189 16.49 -38.58 -17.51
N GLN A 190 15.68 -37.76 -16.83
CA GLN A 190 14.88 -38.18 -15.69
C GLN A 190 13.41 -37.86 -15.95
N MET A 191 12.56 -38.88 -15.94
CA MET A 191 11.10 -38.70 -16.04
C MET A 191 10.38 -39.49 -14.93
N PRO A 192 9.52 -38.84 -14.12
CA PRO A 192 8.70 -39.55 -13.16
C PRO A 192 7.55 -40.27 -13.87
N LEU A 193 7.55 -41.61 -13.88
CA LEU A 193 6.49 -42.40 -14.51
C LEU A 193 5.21 -42.48 -13.68
N TYR A 194 5.36 -42.60 -12.35
CA TYR A 194 4.23 -42.67 -11.43
C TYR A 194 4.62 -42.13 -10.06
N GLN A 195 3.79 -41.24 -9.51
CA GLN A 195 3.98 -40.63 -8.18
C GLN A 195 2.67 -40.60 -7.37
N GLY A 196 1.80 -41.60 -7.55
CA GLY A 196 0.55 -41.69 -6.78
C GLY A 196 -0.39 -40.50 -6.95
N GLY A 197 -0.39 -39.86 -8.13
CA GLY A 197 -1.23 -38.68 -8.42
C GLY A 197 -0.70 -37.34 -7.89
N GLY A 198 0.43 -37.30 -7.19
CA GLY A 198 0.98 -36.07 -6.61
C GLY A 198 1.26 -34.97 -7.64
N LEU A 199 1.78 -35.32 -8.82
CA LEU A 199 2.01 -34.37 -9.90
C LEU A 199 0.71 -33.81 -10.48
N THR A 200 -0.29 -34.67 -10.70
CA THR A 200 -1.61 -34.27 -11.20
C THR A 200 -2.31 -33.34 -10.23
N ALA A 201 -2.25 -33.64 -8.92
CA ALA A 201 -2.80 -32.77 -7.89
C ALA A 201 -2.13 -31.39 -7.88
N ARG A 202 -0.80 -31.32 -8.00
CA ARG A 202 -0.05 -30.04 -8.09
C ARG A 202 -0.44 -29.23 -9.32
N ARG A 203 -0.57 -29.88 -10.48
CA ARG A 203 -1.04 -29.23 -11.71
C ARG A 203 -2.45 -28.67 -11.55
N ASN A 204 -3.39 -29.46 -11.03
CA ASN A 204 -4.77 -29.02 -10.82
C ASN A 204 -4.83 -27.85 -9.84
N ALA A 205 -4.04 -27.89 -8.75
CA ALA A 205 -3.93 -26.78 -7.81
C ALA A 205 -3.39 -25.51 -8.49
N ALA A 206 -2.37 -25.63 -9.34
CA ALA A 206 -1.86 -24.50 -10.13
C ALA A 206 -2.91 -23.97 -11.13
N GLY A 207 -3.72 -24.85 -11.73
CA GLY A 207 -4.84 -24.46 -12.59
C GLY A 207 -5.89 -23.63 -11.85
N HIS A 208 -6.31 -24.07 -10.67
CA HIS A 208 -7.23 -23.29 -9.82
C HIS A 208 -6.62 -21.97 -9.36
N ALA A 209 -5.30 -21.90 -9.15
CA ALA A 209 -4.63 -20.64 -8.85
C ALA A 209 -4.71 -19.63 -10.02
N VAL A 210 -4.66 -20.11 -11.27
CA VAL A 210 -4.87 -19.26 -12.47
C VAL A 210 -6.31 -18.76 -12.52
N GLU A 211 -7.30 -19.64 -12.33
CA GLU A 211 -8.73 -19.26 -12.31
C GLU A 211 -9.03 -18.23 -11.22
N SER A 212 -8.43 -18.41 -10.05
CA SER A 212 -8.51 -17.46 -8.93
C SER A 212 -7.90 -16.10 -9.31
N ALA A 213 -6.68 -16.09 -9.89
CA ALA A 213 -6.03 -14.86 -10.32
C ALA A 213 -6.84 -14.11 -11.40
N GLN A 214 -7.45 -14.81 -12.35
CA GLN A 214 -8.35 -14.22 -13.35
C GLN A 214 -9.62 -13.62 -12.72
N SER A 215 -10.11 -14.23 -11.63
CA SER A 215 -11.24 -13.70 -10.87
C SER A 215 -10.84 -12.45 -10.07
N THR A 216 -9.63 -12.41 -9.52
CA THR A 216 -9.05 -11.21 -8.90
C THR A 216 -8.96 -10.06 -9.89
N ILE A 217 -8.49 -10.28 -11.13
CA ILE A 217 -8.46 -9.21 -12.16
C ILE A 217 -9.86 -8.62 -12.39
N ARG A 218 -10.88 -9.47 -12.52
CA ARG A 218 -12.27 -9.02 -12.71
C ARG A 218 -12.78 -8.23 -11.52
N ARG A 219 -12.45 -8.64 -10.30
CA ARG A 219 -12.81 -7.88 -9.09
C ARG A 219 -12.11 -6.52 -9.05
N THR A 220 -10.80 -6.47 -9.29
CA THR A 220 -10.01 -5.23 -9.25
C THR A 220 -10.41 -4.21 -10.32
N ARG A 221 -11.03 -4.64 -11.43
CA ARG A 221 -11.61 -3.72 -12.43
C ARG A 221 -12.93 -3.08 -12.00
N LEU A 222 -13.63 -3.69 -11.03
CA LEU A 222 -14.92 -3.20 -10.54
C LEU A 222 -14.76 -2.34 -9.28
N GLU A 223 -13.60 -2.40 -8.63
CA GLU A 223 -13.20 -1.56 -7.49
C GLU A 223 -12.68 -0.21 -8.02
#